data_AF-A0A8H4KDV5-F1
#
_entry.id   AF-A0A8H4KDV5-F1
#
_cell.length_a   1.000
_cell.length_b   1.000
_cell.length_c   1.000
_cell.angle_alpha   90.00
_cell.angle_beta   90.00
_cell.angle_gamma   90.00
#
_symmetry.space_group_name_H-M   'P 1'
#
loop_
_entity.id
_entity.type
_entity.pdbx_description
1 polymer ?
#
loop_
_entity_poly.entity_id
_entity_poly.type
_entity_poly.pdbx_seq_one_letter_code
_entity_poly.pdbx_strand_id
1 'polypeptide(L)'
;MGSNSLASDRVWATLVTNLDYLPGVLTLEYCLRRVGSKYPLIVLHTDAFPEDGRAALKSRAIAMRSVSHLAPSTAPDYANDLRFHDTWTKLVVFSLTEYSRIVLLDSDMLVRRNMDELMDLKLDPSSQSGDAWSKRVFAATHACICNPLKRPHYPADWIPRNCAFSSQHDNPEAAQKAGASVTSGLGKLNSGLLVINPSKVLYEEIIERMETHGIGYKFPDQDLLADLYRERWVPLPYVYNALKTLRASDVHGKIWRDDQVKNVHYILSPKPWNEIDAEGTWRGENEMHKWWVDANAARINDEKPASNGGNGTDDALGVTRVLETSGISCCLVGISALVFYGAARVREFWEICVPTELVGKAVLLLQSDPYSTDYRPVEPWPHASRSLLHTYNRFKGRGTDFYFILVPARDVHIFCEPCNFARSLRGLPYPKLDVFIQSCLDMGDDLQLCDVVDGTDLSEEWGEENLELDGCNDVEWAEDVNRRGGEFANGKFAHWSPFASDAPRSRRGMWQSKFDVEGYLRLQLFSSPP
;
A
#
# COMPACT_ATOMS: atom_id res chain seq x y z
N MET A 1 3.30 -18.52 7.55
CA MET A 1 3.41 -17.27 8.34
C MET A 1 3.13 -16.15 7.36
N GLY A 2 1.88 -15.77 7.12
CA GLY A 2 0.98 -15.06 8.04
C GLY A 2 0.76 -13.70 7.41
N SER A 3 -0.19 -13.63 6.46
CA SER A 3 -0.45 -12.51 5.57
C SER A 3 -0.66 -11.19 6.32
N ASN A 4 -0.01 -10.11 5.86
CA ASN A 4 -0.38 -8.73 6.16
C ASN A 4 -1.76 -8.40 5.54
N SER A 5 -2.84 -8.97 6.08
CA SER A 5 -4.19 -8.53 5.73
C SER A 5 -4.47 -7.23 6.46
N LEU A 6 -4.57 -6.15 5.70
CA LEU A 6 -5.39 -5.00 6.06
C LEU A 6 -6.74 -5.56 6.52
N ALA A 7 -7.15 -5.27 7.76
CA ALA A 7 -8.31 -5.88 8.42
C ALA A 7 -9.64 -5.35 7.84
N SER A 8 -9.80 -5.44 6.53
CA SER A 8 -11.03 -5.23 5.80
C SER A 8 -11.41 -6.55 5.17
N ASP A 9 -12.65 -6.99 5.41
CA ASP A 9 -13.26 -8.13 4.73
C ASP A 9 -13.61 -7.81 3.25
N ARG A 10 -13.44 -6.55 2.83
CA ARG A 10 -13.65 -6.09 1.46
C ARG A 10 -12.37 -5.49 0.87
N VAL A 11 -12.00 -5.91 -0.32
CA VAL A 11 -10.72 -5.52 -0.92
C VAL A 11 -10.82 -5.26 -2.42
N TRP A 12 -9.98 -4.35 -2.90
CA TRP A 12 -9.59 -4.32 -4.31
C TRP A 12 -8.55 -5.42 -4.54
N ALA A 13 -8.59 -6.09 -5.67
CA ALA A 13 -7.58 -7.07 -6.05
C ALA A 13 -7.04 -6.81 -7.45
N THR A 14 -5.76 -7.13 -7.68
CA THR A 14 -5.16 -7.18 -9.03
C THR A 14 -4.21 -8.36 -9.11
N LEU A 15 -4.05 -8.95 -10.30
CA LEU A 15 -3.04 -9.99 -10.55
C LEU A 15 -1.82 -9.39 -11.24
N VAL A 16 -0.62 -9.80 -10.82
CA VAL A 16 0.64 -9.52 -11.51
C VAL A 16 1.46 -10.80 -11.64
N THR A 17 1.98 -11.03 -12.84
CA THR A 17 2.71 -12.28 -13.16
C THR A 17 4.10 -12.02 -13.73
N ASN A 18 4.38 -10.81 -14.20
CA ASN A 18 5.69 -10.40 -14.72
C ASN A 18 5.96 -8.91 -14.45
N LEU A 19 7.20 -8.48 -14.66
CA LEU A 19 7.65 -7.12 -14.37
C LEU A 19 7.11 -6.06 -15.36
N ASP A 20 6.71 -6.45 -16.57
CA ASP A 20 6.21 -5.51 -17.58
C ASP A 20 4.89 -4.84 -17.14
N TYR A 21 4.12 -5.50 -16.26
CA TYR A 21 2.88 -4.97 -15.68
C TYR A 21 3.08 -4.29 -14.33
N LEU A 22 4.29 -4.33 -13.75
CA LEU A 22 4.57 -3.68 -12.46
C LEU A 22 4.28 -2.17 -12.49
N PRO A 23 4.64 -1.39 -13.53
CA PRO A 23 4.26 0.03 -13.61
C PRO A 23 2.75 0.25 -13.54
N GLY A 24 1.98 -0.64 -14.18
CA GLY A 24 0.52 -0.65 -14.16
C GLY A 24 -0.03 -0.83 -12.74
N VAL A 25 0.43 -1.86 -12.03
CA VAL A 25 0.05 -2.14 -10.63
C VAL A 25 0.38 -0.97 -9.70
N LEU A 26 1.59 -0.43 -9.78
CA LEU A 26 2.03 0.69 -8.93
C LEU A 26 1.18 1.94 -9.17
N THR A 27 0.87 2.23 -10.44
CA THR A 27 0.02 3.38 -10.80
C THR A 27 -1.42 3.17 -10.39
N LEU A 28 -1.95 1.94 -10.53
CA LEU A 28 -3.29 1.57 -10.09
C LEU A 28 -3.46 1.75 -8.58
N GLU A 29 -2.52 1.24 -7.79
CA GLU A 29 -2.49 1.39 -6.33
C GLU A 29 -2.49 2.87 -5.92
N TYR A 30 -1.59 3.65 -6.52
CA TYR A 30 -1.49 5.09 -6.26
C TYR A 30 -2.79 5.81 -6.58
N CYS A 31 -3.44 5.43 -7.69
CA CYS A 31 -4.70 6.04 -8.10
C CYS A 31 -5.85 5.72 -7.15
N LEU A 32 -5.98 4.47 -6.68
CA LEU A 32 -6.97 4.07 -5.68
C LEU A 32 -6.82 4.90 -4.38
N ARG A 33 -5.58 5.06 -3.90
CA ARG A 33 -5.30 5.93 -2.73
C ARG A 33 -5.64 7.38 -3.01
N ARG A 34 -5.25 7.91 -4.17
CA ARG A 34 -5.46 9.31 -4.55
C ARG A 34 -6.94 9.69 -4.64
N VAL A 35 -7.80 8.76 -5.08
CA VAL A 35 -9.25 8.97 -5.10
C VAL A 35 -9.91 8.71 -3.74
N GLY A 36 -9.13 8.45 -2.69
CA GLY A 36 -9.61 8.27 -1.33
C GLY A 36 -10.38 6.97 -1.11
N SER A 37 -10.00 5.88 -1.80
CA SER A 37 -10.55 4.55 -1.52
C SER A 37 -10.35 4.20 -0.05
N LYS A 38 -11.42 3.76 0.62
CA LYS A 38 -11.36 3.26 2.01
C LYS A 38 -10.85 1.83 2.09
N TYR A 39 -10.87 1.12 0.97
CA TYR A 39 -10.54 -0.29 0.90
C TYR A 39 -9.12 -0.50 0.36
N PRO A 40 -8.40 -1.47 0.90
CA PRO A 40 -7.03 -1.75 0.47
C PRO A 40 -6.98 -2.46 -0.88
N LEU A 41 -5.85 -2.31 -1.59
CA LEU A 41 -5.50 -3.15 -2.75
C LEU A 41 -4.63 -4.32 -2.30
N ILE A 42 -5.03 -5.53 -2.69
CA ILE A 42 -4.21 -6.73 -2.59
C ILE A 42 -3.67 -7.12 -3.97
N VAL A 43 -2.36 -7.35 -4.06
CA VAL A 43 -1.71 -7.81 -5.29
C VAL A 43 -1.54 -9.32 -5.22
N LEU A 44 -2.29 -10.02 -6.06
CA LEU A 44 -2.14 -11.46 -6.28
C LEU A 44 -0.91 -11.68 -7.17
N HIS A 45 -0.09 -12.66 -6.81
CA HIS A 45 1.05 -13.07 -7.64
C HIS A 45 1.24 -14.58 -7.57
N THR A 46 1.83 -15.16 -8.61
CA THR A 46 2.31 -16.55 -8.59
C THR A 46 3.76 -16.59 -8.10
N ASP A 47 4.28 -17.79 -7.87
CA ASP A 47 5.70 -17.98 -7.51
C ASP A 47 6.65 -17.59 -8.67
N ALA A 48 6.14 -17.53 -9.90
CA ALA A 48 6.89 -17.12 -11.09
C ALA A 48 7.16 -15.61 -11.14
N PHE A 49 6.43 -14.79 -10.38
CA PHE A 49 6.66 -13.35 -10.34
C PHE A 49 8.05 -13.05 -9.75
N PRO A 50 8.91 -12.20 -10.35
CA PRO A 50 10.28 -12.01 -9.84
C PRO A 50 10.40 -11.37 -8.46
N GLU A 51 11.50 -11.65 -7.74
CA GLU A 51 11.77 -11.08 -6.40
C GLU A 51 11.87 -9.54 -6.44
N ASP A 52 12.47 -8.97 -7.48
CA ASP A 52 12.56 -7.50 -7.64
C ASP A 52 11.18 -6.85 -7.65
N GLY A 53 10.20 -7.50 -8.28
CA GLY A 53 8.81 -7.06 -8.28
C GLY A 53 8.18 -7.15 -6.89
N ARG A 54 8.41 -8.24 -6.16
CA ARG A 54 7.95 -8.41 -4.77
C ARG A 54 8.60 -7.38 -3.84
N ALA A 55 9.89 -7.14 -3.98
CA ALA A 55 10.64 -6.14 -3.22
C ALA A 55 10.10 -4.74 -3.46
N ALA A 56 9.79 -4.40 -4.72
CA ALA A 56 9.20 -3.10 -5.08
C ALA A 56 7.79 -2.88 -4.49
N LEU A 57 6.97 -3.94 -4.41
CA LEU A 57 5.65 -3.89 -3.75
C LEU A 57 5.80 -3.80 -2.22
N LYS A 58 6.71 -4.59 -1.65
CA LYS A 58 6.99 -4.63 -0.21
C LYS A 58 7.50 -3.29 0.31
N SER A 59 8.43 -2.64 -0.39
CA SER A 59 8.98 -1.34 0.01
C SER A 59 7.93 -0.22 0.05
N ARG A 60 6.82 -0.39 -0.68
CA ARG A 60 5.66 0.52 -0.70
C ARG A 60 4.55 0.10 0.26
N ALA A 61 4.78 -0.92 1.09
CA ALA A 61 3.78 -1.52 1.98
C ALA A 61 2.50 -1.97 1.25
N ILE A 62 2.61 -2.36 -0.03
CA ILE A 62 1.48 -2.88 -0.81
C ILE A 62 1.25 -4.34 -0.40
N ALA A 63 0.02 -4.66 0.00
CA ALA A 63 -0.34 -5.99 0.42
C ALA A 63 -0.22 -6.98 -0.75
N MET A 64 0.44 -8.12 -0.51
CA MET A 64 0.64 -9.18 -1.49
C MET A 64 0.03 -10.49 -1.01
N ARG A 65 -0.44 -11.29 -1.95
CA ARG A 65 -0.91 -12.66 -1.71
C ARG A 65 -0.39 -13.59 -2.79
N SER A 66 0.39 -14.61 -2.38
CA SER A 66 0.73 -15.70 -3.28
C SER A 66 -0.51 -16.55 -3.59
N VAL A 67 -0.69 -16.89 -4.86
CA VAL A 67 -1.77 -17.73 -5.37
C VAL A 67 -1.21 -18.77 -6.33
N SER A 68 -1.85 -19.93 -6.38
CA SER A 68 -1.51 -20.97 -7.35
C SER A 68 -1.83 -20.50 -8.77
N HIS A 69 -0.93 -20.81 -9.69
CA HIS A 69 -1.19 -20.64 -11.11
C HIS A 69 -2.35 -21.56 -11.54
N LEU A 70 -3.28 -21.03 -12.33
CA LEU A 70 -4.39 -21.79 -12.89
C LEU A 70 -4.22 -21.93 -14.40
N ALA A 71 -4.42 -23.14 -14.91
CA ALA A 71 -4.51 -23.49 -16.33
C ALA A 71 -5.27 -24.82 -16.47
N PRO A 72 -5.95 -25.08 -17.61
CA PRO A 72 -6.55 -26.37 -17.88
C PRO A 72 -5.49 -27.49 -17.89
N SER A 73 -5.75 -28.60 -17.20
CA SER A 73 -4.84 -29.74 -17.10
C SER A 73 -4.59 -30.45 -18.43
N THR A 74 -5.55 -30.35 -19.35
CA THR A 74 -5.48 -30.94 -20.70
C THR A 74 -4.89 -29.99 -21.74
N ALA A 75 -4.45 -28.80 -21.34
CA ALA A 75 -3.81 -27.86 -22.26
C ALA A 75 -2.60 -28.56 -22.91
N PRO A 76 -2.57 -28.73 -24.25
CA PRO A 76 -1.39 -29.25 -24.92
C PRO A 76 -0.18 -28.34 -24.62
N ASP A 77 1.04 -28.81 -24.92
CA ASP A 77 2.32 -28.06 -24.90
C ASP A 77 2.35 -26.85 -25.89
N TYR A 78 1.23 -26.15 -26.07
CA TYR A 78 1.11 -24.79 -26.59
C TYR A 78 1.46 -23.75 -25.52
N ALA A 79 2.45 -24.06 -24.67
CA ALA A 79 3.08 -23.14 -23.72
C ALA A 79 3.73 -21.89 -24.38
N ASN A 80 3.64 -21.75 -25.71
CA ASN A 80 4.16 -20.61 -26.46
C ASN A 80 3.13 -19.54 -26.82
N ASP A 81 1.83 -19.72 -26.54
CA ASP A 81 0.91 -18.58 -26.64
C ASP A 81 0.86 -17.81 -25.31
N LEU A 82 1.94 -17.03 -25.08
CA LEU A 82 2.12 -16.08 -23.98
C LEU A 82 0.88 -15.20 -23.71
N ARG A 83 -0.05 -15.08 -24.68
CA ARG A 83 -1.28 -14.28 -24.56
C ARG A 83 -2.28 -14.82 -23.52
N PHE A 84 -2.27 -16.13 -23.22
CA PHE A 84 -3.30 -16.76 -22.38
C PHE A 84 -2.77 -17.34 -21.06
N HIS A 85 -1.46 -17.40 -20.90
CA HIS A 85 -0.78 -18.05 -19.78
C HIS A 85 -1.35 -17.63 -18.42
N ASP A 86 -1.57 -16.32 -18.22
CA ASP A 86 -1.97 -15.80 -16.91
C ASP A 86 -3.46 -15.46 -16.79
N THR A 87 -4.24 -15.63 -17.87
CA THR A 87 -5.64 -15.19 -17.95
C THR A 87 -6.57 -15.95 -17.00
N TRP A 88 -6.32 -17.24 -16.79
CA TRP A 88 -7.09 -18.08 -15.87
C TRP A 88 -6.80 -17.79 -14.41
N THR A 89 -5.56 -17.46 -14.08
CA THR A 89 -5.09 -17.34 -12.68
C THR A 89 -5.88 -16.29 -11.91
N LYS A 90 -6.37 -15.23 -12.57
CA LYS A 90 -7.16 -14.21 -11.86
C LYS A 90 -8.51 -14.72 -11.34
N LEU A 91 -9.03 -15.84 -11.86
CA LEU A 91 -10.26 -16.48 -11.36
C LEU A 91 -10.08 -17.08 -9.96
N VAL A 92 -8.86 -17.18 -9.44
CA VAL A 92 -8.59 -17.59 -8.06
C VAL A 92 -9.30 -16.70 -7.03
N VAL A 93 -9.65 -15.46 -7.38
CA VAL A 93 -10.44 -14.55 -6.52
C VAL A 93 -11.75 -15.16 -6.04
N PHE A 94 -12.38 -16.05 -6.82
CA PHE A 94 -13.60 -16.74 -6.40
C PHE A 94 -13.35 -17.70 -5.23
N SER A 95 -12.12 -18.18 -5.03
CA SER A 95 -11.75 -19.07 -3.93
C SER A 95 -11.43 -18.36 -2.61
N LEU A 96 -11.24 -17.03 -2.63
CA LEU A 96 -10.74 -16.25 -1.50
C LEU A 96 -11.83 -15.90 -0.49
N THR A 97 -12.43 -16.93 0.12
CA THR A 97 -13.59 -16.83 1.02
C THR A 97 -13.35 -16.17 2.37
N GLU A 98 -12.11 -15.80 2.69
CA GLU A 98 -11.81 -14.92 3.82
C GLU A 98 -12.30 -13.47 3.60
N TYR A 99 -12.60 -13.09 2.36
CA TYR A 99 -13.17 -11.79 2.02
C TYR A 99 -14.67 -11.94 1.75
N SER A 100 -15.47 -11.01 2.28
CA SER A 100 -16.90 -10.88 1.96
C SER A 100 -17.15 -10.24 0.60
N ARG A 101 -16.18 -9.45 0.10
CA ARG A 101 -16.25 -8.77 -1.20
C ARG A 101 -14.86 -8.58 -1.81
N ILE A 102 -14.75 -8.92 -3.09
CA ILE A 102 -13.57 -8.59 -3.90
C ILE A 102 -14.02 -7.81 -5.12
N VAL A 103 -13.37 -6.68 -5.38
CA VAL A 103 -13.45 -6.03 -6.70
C VAL A 103 -12.10 -6.22 -7.39
N LEU A 104 -12.07 -7.18 -8.32
CA LEU A 104 -10.89 -7.48 -9.13
C LEU A 104 -10.77 -6.43 -10.23
N LEU A 105 -9.54 -5.95 -10.45
CA LEU A 105 -9.13 -5.04 -11.51
C LEU A 105 -7.94 -5.69 -12.24
N ASP A 106 -7.92 -5.64 -13.57
CA ASP A 106 -6.71 -5.97 -14.32
C ASP A 106 -5.63 -4.90 -14.04
N SER A 107 -4.35 -5.30 -14.11
CA SER A 107 -3.21 -4.44 -13.75
C SER A 107 -2.92 -3.31 -14.75
N ASP A 108 -3.62 -3.30 -15.89
CA ASP A 108 -3.53 -2.29 -16.95
C ASP A 108 -4.72 -1.32 -16.92
N MET A 109 -5.19 -1.00 -15.72
CA MET A 109 -6.28 -0.07 -15.47
C MET A 109 -5.82 1.25 -14.84
N LEU A 110 -6.63 2.30 -14.99
CA LEU A 110 -6.43 3.61 -14.35
C LEU A 110 -7.71 4.09 -13.69
N VAL A 111 -7.70 4.09 -12.36
CA VAL A 111 -8.77 4.67 -11.55
C VAL A 111 -8.64 6.20 -11.54
N ARG A 112 -9.70 6.89 -11.98
CA ARG A 112 -9.77 8.36 -12.07
C ARG A 112 -10.72 8.97 -11.06
N ARG A 113 -11.69 8.20 -10.57
CA ARG A 113 -12.66 8.62 -9.55
C ARG A 113 -12.90 7.49 -8.57
N ASN A 114 -13.32 7.82 -7.35
CA ASN A 114 -13.67 6.82 -6.36
C ASN A 114 -14.82 5.92 -6.88
N MET A 115 -14.71 4.62 -6.60
CA MET A 115 -15.64 3.57 -7.03
C MET A 115 -16.04 2.66 -5.86
N ASP A 116 -15.86 3.12 -4.62
CA ASP A 116 -16.09 2.32 -3.41
C ASP A 116 -17.53 1.83 -3.31
N GLU A 117 -18.49 2.48 -3.99
CA GLU A 117 -19.87 1.99 -4.05
C GLU A 117 -20.01 0.59 -4.68
N LEU A 118 -19.01 0.11 -5.44
CA LEU A 118 -18.97 -1.26 -5.94
C LEU A 118 -18.86 -2.29 -4.79
N MET A 119 -18.30 -1.89 -3.65
CA MET A 119 -18.20 -2.74 -2.46
C MET A 119 -19.56 -3.03 -1.82
N ASP A 120 -20.55 -2.14 -2.04
CA ASP A 120 -21.91 -2.27 -1.51
C ASP A 120 -22.92 -2.80 -2.54
N LEU A 121 -22.47 -3.08 -3.76
CA LEU A 121 -23.33 -3.58 -4.83
C LEU A 121 -24.05 -4.87 -4.41
N LYS A 122 -25.37 -4.89 -4.58
CA LYS A 122 -26.19 -6.06 -4.23
C LYS A 122 -25.97 -7.20 -5.23
N LEU A 123 -25.39 -8.27 -4.73
CA LEU A 123 -25.22 -9.58 -5.38
C LEU A 123 -25.92 -10.65 -4.56
N ASP A 124 -26.17 -11.80 -5.16
CA ASP A 124 -26.75 -12.93 -4.44
C ASP A 124 -25.74 -13.44 -3.39
N PRO A 125 -26.20 -13.89 -2.20
CA PRO A 125 -25.30 -14.41 -1.16
C PRO A 125 -24.47 -15.59 -1.66
N SER A 126 -23.23 -15.72 -1.20
CA SER A 126 -22.32 -16.80 -1.61
C SER A 126 -22.87 -18.21 -1.31
N SER A 127 -23.76 -18.33 -0.33
CA SER A 127 -24.47 -19.58 0.02
C SER A 127 -25.55 -19.99 -0.98
N GLN A 128 -26.00 -19.07 -1.85
CA GLN A 128 -27.07 -19.28 -2.83
C GLN A 128 -26.56 -19.03 -4.26
N SER A 129 -25.33 -18.57 -4.43
CA SER A 129 -24.83 -18.13 -5.73
C SER A 129 -24.68 -19.27 -6.74
N GLY A 130 -24.47 -20.51 -6.28
CA GLY A 130 -24.46 -21.70 -7.12
C GLY A 130 -25.85 -22.16 -7.57
N ASP A 131 -26.92 -21.74 -6.88
CA ASP A 131 -28.27 -22.19 -7.20
C ASP A 131 -28.72 -21.73 -8.59
N ALA A 132 -29.44 -22.59 -9.31
CA ALA A 132 -29.89 -22.32 -10.68
C ALA A 132 -30.76 -21.05 -10.83
N TRP A 133 -31.44 -20.62 -9.75
CA TRP A 133 -32.24 -19.40 -9.70
C TRP A 133 -31.45 -18.12 -9.40
N SER A 134 -30.20 -18.22 -8.96
CA SER A 134 -29.31 -17.06 -8.75
C SER A 134 -29.09 -16.33 -10.07
N LYS A 135 -29.34 -15.02 -10.07
CA LYS A 135 -29.25 -14.13 -11.25
C LYS A 135 -28.19 -13.04 -11.09
N ARG A 136 -27.59 -12.92 -9.91
CA ARG A 136 -26.66 -11.85 -9.54
C ARG A 136 -25.40 -12.44 -8.93
N VAL A 137 -24.80 -13.41 -9.62
CA VAL A 137 -23.62 -14.17 -9.16
C VAL A 137 -22.41 -13.26 -8.95
N PHE A 138 -22.17 -12.37 -9.93
CA PHE A 138 -21.13 -11.34 -9.90
C PHE A 138 -21.59 -10.13 -10.72
N ALA A 139 -20.81 -9.05 -10.72
CA ALA A 139 -21.01 -7.93 -11.64
C ALA A 139 -19.79 -7.66 -12.51
N ALA A 140 -20.02 -7.22 -13.75
CA ALA A 140 -19.00 -6.90 -14.74
C ALA A 140 -19.54 -5.85 -15.71
N THR A 141 -18.70 -5.29 -16.57
CA THR A 141 -19.19 -4.53 -17.74
C THR A 141 -19.29 -5.44 -18.96
N HIS A 142 -20.09 -5.06 -19.96
CA HIS A 142 -20.03 -5.70 -21.26
C HIS A 142 -18.64 -5.56 -21.91
N ALA A 143 -18.25 -6.56 -22.70
CA ALA A 143 -17.14 -6.40 -23.64
C ALA A 143 -17.57 -5.58 -24.86
N CYS A 144 -16.66 -4.77 -25.40
CA CYS A 144 -16.87 -4.14 -26.70
C CYS A 144 -16.54 -5.14 -27.80
N ILE A 145 -17.57 -5.59 -28.51
CA ILE A 145 -17.42 -6.53 -29.62
C ILE A 145 -17.56 -5.83 -30.99
N CYS A 146 -17.21 -4.55 -31.09
CA CYS A 146 -17.26 -3.82 -32.37
C CYS A 146 -16.09 -4.14 -33.32
N ASN A 147 -15.03 -4.77 -32.81
CA ASN A 147 -13.76 -5.02 -33.51
C ASN A 147 -13.25 -3.81 -34.32
N PRO A 148 -13.06 -2.63 -33.69
CA PRO A 148 -12.74 -1.40 -34.43
C PRO A 148 -11.39 -1.46 -35.16
N LEU A 149 -10.45 -2.29 -34.67
CA LEU A 149 -9.15 -2.51 -35.30
C LEU A 149 -9.17 -3.60 -36.39
N LYS A 150 -10.35 -4.15 -36.72
CA LYS A 150 -10.55 -5.19 -37.75
C LYS A 150 -9.59 -6.37 -37.60
N ARG A 151 -9.37 -6.84 -36.36
CA ARG A 151 -8.47 -7.95 -36.09
C ARG A 151 -9.02 -9.23 -36.73
N PRO A 152 -8.25 -9.94 -37.58
CA PRO A 152 -8.78 -11.05 -38.37
C PRO A 152 -9.11 -12.31 -37.55
N HIS A 153 -8.49 -12.46 -36.37
CA HIS A 153 -8.76 -13.60 -35.48
C HIS A 153 -9.99 -13.40 -34.59
N TYR A 154 -10.58 -12.21 -34.56
CA TYR A 154 -11.81 -11.96 -33.80
C TYR A 154 -13.00 -12.61 -34.52
N PRO A 155 -14.04 -13.05 -33.79
CA PRO A 155 -15.24 -13.63 -34.40
C PRO A 155 -15.90 -12.69 -35.43
N ALA A 156 -16.47 -13.25 -36.49
CA ALA A 156 -17.05 -12.47 -37.59
C ALA A 156 -18.33 -11.71 -37.19
N ASP A 157 -19.01 -12.17 -36.14
CA ASP A 157 -20.19 -11.55 -35.54
C ASP A 157 -19.84 -10.44 -34.53
N TRP A 158 -18.56 -10.15 -34.32
CA TRP A 158 -18.10 -8.98 -33.56
C TRP A 158 -18.18 -7.73 -34.44
N ILE A 159 -19.40 -7.19 -34.51
CA ILE A 159 -19.75 -5.97 -35.25
C ILE A 159 -20.56 -5.01 -34.37
N PRO A 160 -20.58 -3.69 -34.69
CA PRO A 160 -21.29 -2.69 -33.88
C PRO A 160 -22.76 -3.00 -33.61
N ARG A 161 -23.48 -3.57 -34.58
CA ARG A 161 -24.89 -3.96 -34.42
C ARG A 161 -25.12 -4.99 -33.31
N ASN A 162 -24.14 -5.84 -33.05
CA ASN A 162 -24.23 -6.90 -32.05
C ASN A 162 -23.67 -6.47 -30.69
N CYS A 163 -23.06 -5.28 -30.59
CA CYS A 163 -22.46 -4.80 -29.36
C CYS A 163 -23.52 -4.27 -28.38
N ALA A 164 -23.45 -4.70 -27.12
CA ALA A 164 -24.40 -4.29 -26.08
C ALA A 164 -24.39 -2.76 -25.87
N PHE A 165 -23.23 -2.10 -25.96
CA PHE A 165 -23.12 -0.65 -25.83
C PHE A 165 -23.88 0.12 -26.91
N SER A 166 -24.05 -0.44 -28.10
CA SER A 166 -24.85 0.18 -29.17
C SER A 166 -26.31 0.36 -28.77
N SER A 167 -26.84 -0.51 -27.90
CA SER A 167 -28.22 -0.40 -27.40
C SER A 167 -28.46 0.82 -26.51
N GLN A 168 -27.39 1.49 -26.04
CA GLN A 168 -27.47 2.65 -25.16
C GLN A 168 -27.22 3.98 -25.89
N HIS A 169 -26.99 3.97 -27.21
CA HIS A 169 -26.66 5.19 -27.98
C HIS A 169 -27.78 6.22 -28.00
N ASP A 170 -29.03 5.77 -27.89
CA ASP A 170 -30.20 6.65 -27.88
C ASP A 170 -30.43 7.33 -26.53
N ASN A 171 -29.74 6.88 -25.46
CA ASN A 171 -29.78 7.50 -24.14
C ASN A 171 -28.39 7.52 -23.46
N PRO A 172 -27.47 8.38 -23.95
CA PRO A 172 -26.11 8.49 -23.43
C PRO A 172 -26.03 8.79 -21.93
N GLU A 173 -26.97 9.58 -21.40
CA GLU A 173 -27.00 9.98 -19.99
C GLU A 173 -27.33 8.79 -19.08
N ALA A 174 -28.22 7.89 -19.52
CA ALA A 174 -28.48 6.64 -18.81
C ALA A 174 -27.28 5.68 -18.84
N ALA A 175 -26.50 5.68 -19.94
CA ALA A 175 -25.32 4.82 -20.09
C ALA A 175 -24.21 5.10 -19.05
N GLN A 176 -24.20 6.29 -18.44
CA GLN A 176 -23.27 6.63 -17.34
C GLN A 176 -23.64 5.93 -16.02
N LYS A 177 -24.91 5.58 -15.85
CA LYS A 177 -25.51 5.17 -14.57
C LYS A 177 -25.99 3.73 -14.56
N ALA A 178 -26.33 3.17 -15.72
CA ALA A 178 -26.74 1.77 -15.87
C ALA A 178 -25.97 1.08 -17.00
N GLY A 179 -25.59 -0.18 -16.79
CA GLY A 179 -25.12 -1.06 -17.86
C GLY A 179 -26.26 -1.42 -18.82
N ALA A 180 -25.93 -1.81 -20.05
CA ALA A 180 -26.90 -2.42 -20.95
C ALA A 180 -27.46 -3.72 -20.32
N SER A 181 -28.64 -4.16 -20.75
CA SER A 181 -29.22 -5.43 -20.26
C SER A 181 -28.23 -6.58 -20.49
N VAL A 182 -28.19 -7.55 -19.58
CA VAL A 182 -27.37 -8.76 -19.73
C VAL A 182 -27.68 -9.53 -21.02
N THR A 183 -28.91 -9.37 -21.54
CA THR A 183 -29.40 -9.94 -22.79
C THR A 183 -29.12 -9.07 -24.02
N SER A 184 -28.56 -7.87 -23.86
CA SER A 184 -28.22 -6.98 -24.97
C SER A 184 -27.04 -7.53 -25.77
N GLY A 185 -27.13 -7.43 -27.09
CA GLY A 185 -26.08 -7.89 -27.98
C GLY A 185 -25.85 -9.41 -27.87
N LEU A 186 -24.59 -9.83 -27.83
CA LEU A 186 -24.21 -11.25 -27.64
C LEU A 186 -24.02 -11.66 -26.17
N GLY A 187 -24.39 -10.80 -25.21
CA GLY A 187 -24.24 -11.11 -23.77
C GLY A 187 -22.78 -11.31 -23.32
N LYS A 188 -21.81 -10.80 -24.09
CA LYS A 188 -20.39 -10.89 -23.77
C LYS A 188 -20.01 -9.88 -22.68
N LEU A 189 -19.22 -10.32 -21.71
CA LEU A 189 -18.68 -9.49 -20.63
C LEU A 189 -17.18 -9.26 -20.82
N ASN A 190 -16.66 -8.21 -20.21
CA ASN A 190 -15.24 -8.00 -20.02
C ASN A 190 -14.90 -8.30 -18.55
N SER A 191 -13.99 -9.23 -18.35
CA SER A 191 -13.54 -9.73 -17.05
C SER A 191 -12.43 -8.88 -16.41
N GLY A 192 -12.08 -7.74 -17.00
CA GLY A 192 -11.05 -6.88 -16.43
C GLY A 192 -11.47 -6.21 -15.15
N LEU A 193 -12.78 -5.98 -14.96
CA LEU A 193 -13.34 -5.60 -13.67
C LEU A 193 -14.44 -6.59 -13.29
N LEU A 194 -14.30 -7.22 -12.13
CA LEU A 194 -15.30 -8.13 -11.57
C LEU A 194 -15.61 -7.75 -10.12
N VAL A 195 -16.90 -7.62 -9.78
CA VAL A 195 -17.38 -7.48 -8.39
C VAL A 195 -17.91 -8.83 -7.93
N ILE A 196 -17.32 -9.39 -6.88
CA ILE A 196 -17.46 -10.81 -6.53
C ILE A 196 -17.74 -10.97 -5.03
N ASN A 197 -18.70 -11.84 -4.70
CA ASN A 197 -18.77 -12.51 -3.41
C ASN A 197 -18.03 -13.84 -3.54
N PRO A 198 -16.82 -14.01 -2.98
CA PRO A 198 -16.08 -15.27 -3.11
C PRO A 198 -16.90 -16.46 -2.60
N SER A 199 -16.85 -17.58 -3.32
CA SER A 199 -17.60 -18.79 -3.02
C SER A 199 -16.87 -20.01 -3.57
N LYS A 200 -16.61 -20.98 -2.69
CA LYS A 200 -15.96 -22.26 -3.08
C LYS A 200 -16.77 -22.99 -4.15
N VAL A 201 -18.11 -22.96 -4.06
CA VAL A 201 -19.01 -23.59 -5.04
C VAL A 201 -18.81 -22.97 -6.43
N LEU A 202 -18.83 -21.64 -6.53
CA LEU A 202 -18.59 -20.96 -7.81
C LEU A 202 -17.19 -21.24 -8.34
N TYR A 203 -16.20 -21.27 -7.46
CA TYR A 203 -14.83 -21.59 -7.85
C TYR A 203 -14.71 -23.02 -8.42
N GLU A 204 -15.34 -24.00 -7.78
CA GLU A 204 -15.38 -25.39 -8.27
C GLU A 204 -16.06 -25.50 -9.64
N GLU A 205 -17.21 -24.83 -9.85
CA GLU A 205 -17.89 -24.75 -11.15
C GLU A 205 -16.99 -24.12 -12.24
N ILE A 206 -16.26 -23.05 -11.89
CA ILE A 206 -15.32 -22.38 -12.79
C ILE A 206 -14.18 -23.32 -13.17
N ILE A 207 -13.59 -24.01 -12.21
CA ILE A 207 -12.50 -24.97 -12.46
C ILE A 207 -13.00 -26.13 -13.34
N GLU A 208 -14.17 -26.70 -13.04
CA GLU A 208 -14.76 -27.76 -13.87
C GLU A 208 -15.00 -27.27 -15.30
N ARG A 209 -15.55 -26.06 -15.48
CA ARG A 209 -15.78 -25.48 -16.80
C ARG A 209 -14.48 -25.19 -17.56
N MET A 210 -13.46 -24.73 -16.85
CA MET A 210 -12.11 -24.49 -17.40
C MET A 210 -11.48 -25.80 -17.88
N GLU A 211 -11.54 -26.86 -17.08
CA GLU A 211 -10.99 -28.17 -17.44
C GLU A 211 -11.71 -28.80 -18.63
N THR A 212 -13.03 -28.67 -18.69
CA THR A 212 -13.85 -29.33 -19.71
C THR A 212 -13.94 -28.57 -21.04
N HIS A 213 -13.93 -27.23 -21.00
CA HIS A 213 -14.17 -26.39 -22.19
C HIS A 213 -13.09 -25.33 -22.44
N GLY A 214 -12.13 -25.15 -21.52
CA GLY A 214 -11.13 -24.08 -21.51
C GLY A 214 -10.40 -23.88 -22.83
N ILE A 215 -9.97 -24.98 -23.45
CA ILE A 215 -9.20 -25.00 -24.70
C ILE A 215 -9.99 -24.39 -25.88
N GLY A 216 -11.32 -24.45 -25.85
CA GLY A 216 -12.18 -23.94 -26.92
C GLY A 216 -12.44 -22.44 -26.88
N TYR A 217 -12.12 -21.76 -25.77
CA TYR A 217 -12.41 -20.34 -25.62
C TYR A 217 -11.37 -19.47 -26.32
N LYS A 218 -11.85 -18.50 -27.11
CA LYS A 218 -10.99 -17.54 -27.81
C LYS A 218 -10.52 -16.41 -26.89
N PHE A 219 -11.36 -16.04 -25.92
CA PHE A 219 -11.08 -15.05 -24.89
C PHE A 219 -11.30 -15.71 -23.52
N PRO A 220 -10.28 -16.39 -22.97
CA PRO A 220 -10.45 -17.49 -22.02
C PRO A 220 -11.38 -17.22 -20.82
N ASP A 221 -10.97 -16.34 -19.93
CA ASP A 221 -11.61 -16.06 -18.66
C ASP A 221 -12.96 -15.33 -18.84
N GLN A 222 -13.05 -14.38 -19.78
CA GLN A 222 -14.31 -13.69 -20.06
C GLN A 222 -15.33 -14.57 -20.80
N ASP A 223 -14.90 -15.43 -21.74
CA ASP A 223 -15.80 -16.34 -22.44
C ASP A 223 -16.30 -17.43 -21.50
N LEU A 224 -15.43 -17.96 -20.63
CA LEU A 224 -15.82 -18.92 -19.60
C LEU A 224 -16.92 -18.35 -18.71
N LEU A 225 -16.69 -17.16 -18.14
CA LEU A 225 -17.68 -16.54 -17.25
C LEU A 225 -18.98 -16.20 -17.97
N ALA A 226 -18.91 -15.70 -19.21
CA ALA A 226 -20.08 -15.38 -20.01
C ALA A 226 -20.90 -16.63 -20.40
N ASP A 227 -20.24 -17.76 -20.64
CA ASP A 227 -20.90 -19.00 -20.99
C ASP A 227 -21.49 -19.72 -19.77
N LEU A 228 -20.71 -19.87 -18.70
CA LEU A 228 -21.11 -20.56 -17.47
C LEU A 228 -22.26 -19.84 -16.75
N TYR A 229 -22.19 -18.51 -16.68
CA TYR A 229 -23.15 -17.68 -15.95
C TYR A 229 -24.00 -16.82 -16.88
N ARG A 230 -24.34 -17.35 -18.07
CA ARG A 230 -25.22 -16.66 -19.03
C ARG A 230 -26.49 -16.14 -18.35
N GLU A 231 -26.72 -14.82 -18.46
CA GLU A 231 -27.84 -14.10 -17.84
C GLU A 231 -27.89 -14.12 -16.30
N ARG A 232 -26.80 -14.54 -15.64
CA ARG A 232 -26.70 -14.65 -14.17
C ARG A 232 -25.71 -13.65 -13.55
N TRP A 233 -25.36 -12.60 -14.27
CA TRP A 233 -24.46 -11.53 -13.80
C TRP A 233 -25.11 -10.15 -13.95
N VAL A 234 -24.61 -9.19 -13.17
CA VAL A 234 -25.13 -7.82 -13.11
C VAL A 234 -24.31 -6.92 -14.03
N PRO A 235 -24.91 -6.29 -15.06
CA PRO A 235 -24.20 -5.39 -15.95
C PRO A 235 -23.94 -4.03 -15.29
N LEU A 236 -22.66 -3.68 -15.20
CA LEU A 236 -22.18 -2.40 -14.74
C LEU A 236 -22.15 -1.37 -15.89
N PRO A 237 -22.34 -0.08 -15.60
CA PRO A 237 -22.11 1.01 -16.54
C PRO A 237 -20.68 0.98 -17.10
N TYR A 238 -20.49 1.40 -18.35
CA TYR A 238 -19.18 1.37 -19.00
C TYR A 238 -18.12 2.20 -18.24
N VAL A 239 -18.52 3.20 -17.45
CA VAL A 239 -17.61 4.09 -16.72
C VAL A 239 -16.73 3.39 -15.68
N TYR A 240 -17.11 2.18 -15.23
CA TYR A 240 -16.32 1.37 -14.29
C TYR A 240 -15.23 0.54 -14.97
N ASN A 241 -15.35 0.29 -16.28
CA ASN A 241 -14.37 -0.46 -17.05
C ASN A 241 -14.38 0.08 -18.48
N ALA A 242 -13.95 1.33 -18.59
CA ALA A 242 -14.05 2.11 -19.79
C ALA A 242 -12.91 1.71 -20.73
N LEU A 243 -13.19 0.77 -21.64
CA LEU A 243 -12.18 0.26 -22.56
C LEU A 243 -11.66 1.40 -23.43
N LYS A 244 -10.34 1.47 -23.62
CA LYS A 244 -9.69 2.58 -24.36
C LYS A 244 -10.25 2.80 -25.78
N THR A 245 -10.85 1.79 -26.41
CA THR A 245 -11.44 1.94 -27.74
C THR A 245 -12.82 2.59 -27.74
N LEU A 246 -13.53 2.64 -26.60
CA LEU A 246 -14.90 3.19 -26.52
C LEU A 246 -14.96 4.68 -26.81
N ARG A 247 -13.92 5.44 -26.42
CA ARG A 247 -13.86 6.90 -26.59
C ARG A 247 -13.89 7.35 -28.05
N ALA A 248 -13.45 6.49 -28.97
CA ALA A 248 -13.40 6.83 -30.40
C ALA A 248 -14.80 7.15 -30.96
N SER A 249 -14.88 8.23 -31.73
CA SER A 249 -16.14 8.77 -32.25
C SER A 249 -16.95 7.78 -33.11
N ASP A 250 -16.25 6.88 -33.80
CA ASP A 250 -16.77 5.84 -34.69
C ASP A 250 -17.06 4.51 -33.99
N VAL A 251 -16.75 4.40 -32.69
CA VAL A 251 -17.02 3.20 -31.88
C VAL A 251 -18.20 3.48 -30.95
N HIS A 252 -17.94 4.10 -29.80
CA HIS A 252 -18.95 4.38 -28.78
C HIS A 252 -18.81 5.80 -28.21
N GLY A 253 -18.17 6.72 -28.95
CA GLY A 253 -18.03 8.13 -28.55
C GLY A 253 -19.36 8.86 -28.27
N LYS A 254 -20.48 8.37 -28.83
CA LYS A 254 -21.83 8.89 -28.52
C LYS A 254 -22.18 8.80 -27.03
N ILE A 255 -21.84 7.68 -26.39
CA ILE A 255 -22.13 7.44 -24.96
C ILE A 255 -20.97 7.86 -24.06
N TRP A 256 -19.79 8.15 -24.61
CA TRP A 256 -18.62 8.46 -23.81
C TRP A 256 -18.69 9.86 -23.18
N ARG A 257 -18.27 10.00 -21.92
CA ARG A 257 -18.13 11.27 -21.18
C ARG A 257 -16.86 11.24 -20.33
N ASP A 258 -15.84 12.00 -20.72
CA ASP A 258 -14.51 12.00 -20.05
C ASP A 258 -14.60 12.25 -18.55
N ASP A 259 -15.50 13.14 -18.11
CA ASP A 259 -15.70 13.51 -16.72
C ASP A 259 -16.39 12.41 -15.90
N GLN A 260 -17.15 11.51 -16.54
CA GLN A 260 -17.87 10.43 -15.86
C GLN A 260 -17.04 9.15 -15.72
N VAL A 261 -15.98 8.97 -16.53
CA VAL A 261 -15.15 7.77 -16.49
C VAL A 261 -14.47 7.63 -15.14
N LYS A 262 -14.81 6.57 -14.42
CA LYS A 262 -14.25 6.23 -13.11
C LYS A 262 -13.00 5.38 -13.22
N ASN A 263 -12.95 4.45 -14.18
CA ASN A 263 -11.81 3.59 -14.40
C ASN A 263 -11.64 3.25 -15.89
N VAL A 264 -10.43 3.45 -16.40
CA VAL A 264 -10.04 3.20 -17.79
C VAL A 264 -9.34 1.85 -17.88
N HIS A 265 -9.63 1.07 -18.91
CA HIS A 265 -8.97 -0.20 -19.16
C HIS A 265 -8.15 -0.14 -20.45
N TYR A 266 -6.82 -0.22 -20.32
CA TYR A 266 -5.88 -0.16 -21.44
C TYR A 266 -5.73 -1.51 -22.16
N ILE A 267 -6.86 -2.08 -22.57
CA ILE A 267 -6.90 -3.30 -23.39
C ILE A 267 -6.01 -3.15 -24.63
N LEU A 268 -5.44 -4.27 -25.09
CA LEU A 268 -4.55 -4.33 -26.26
C LEU A 268 -3.23 -3.54 -26.08
N SER A 269 -2.21 -3.94 -26.84
CA SER A 269 -0.94 -3.20 -26.95
C SER A 269 -1.04 -2.04 -27.97
N PRO A 270 -0.19 -1.00 -27.85
CA PRO A 270 0.76 -0.77 -26.76
C PRO A 270 0.04 -0.40 -25.44
N LYS A 271 0.72 -0.67 -24.31
CA LYS A 271 0.33 -0.18 -22.99
C LYS A 271 0.87 1.24 -22.79
N PRO A 272 0.25 2.09 -21.94
CA PRO A 272 0.69 3.48 -21.77
C PRO A 272 2.15 3.62 -21.33
N TRP A 273 2.66 2.70 -20.50
CA TRP A 273 4.06 2.70 -20.06
C TRP A 273 5.07 2.37 -21.17
N ASN A 274 4.62 1.80 -22.30
CA ASN A 274 5.49 1.56 -23.45
C ASN A 274 5.74 2.82 -24.29
N GLU A 275 5.05 3.93 -23.98
CA GLU A 275 5.17 5.22 -24.69
C GLU A 275 6.04 6.23 -23.95
N ILE A 276 6.68 5.81 -22.86
CA ILE A 276 7.61 6.61 -22.06
C ILE A 276 9.04 6.17 -22.40
N ASP A 277 9.91 7.10 -22.74
CA ASP A 277 11.33 6.80 -22.99
C ASP A 277 12.15 6.66 -21.70
N ALA A 278 13.44 6.33 -21.84
CA ALA A 278 14.34 6.13 -20.71
C ALA A 278 14.52 7.41 -19.86
N GLU A 279 14.34 8.58 -20.47
CA GLU A 279 14.39 9.88 -19.81
C GLU A 279 13.07 10.26 -19.12
N GLY A 280 12.03 9.42 -19.20
CA GLY A 280 10.72 9.67 -18.60
C GLY A 280 9.81 10.58 -19.44
N THR A 281 10.18 10.86 -20.69
CA THR A 281 9.41 11.70 -21.60
C THR A 281 8.38 10.86 -22.36
N TRP A 282 7.13 11.31 -22.35
CA TRP A 282 6.06 10.67 -23.11
C TRP A 282 6.10 11.09 -24.58
N ARG A 283 6.05 10.10 -25.48
CA ARG A 283 6.11 10.28 -26.94
C ARG A 283 4.84 9.83 -27.67
N GLY A 284 3.78 9.51 -26.94
CA GLY A 284 2.51 9.10 -27.52
C GLY A 284 1.67 10.29 -28.00
N GLU A 285 0.59 9.96 -28.73
CA GLU A 285 -0.39 10.93 -29.22
C GLU A 285 -1.79 10.70 -28.61
N ASN A 286 -2.00 9.56 -27.96
CA ASN A 286 -3.31 9.18 -27.42
C ASN A 286 -3.57 9.85 -26.07
N GLU A 287 -4.59 10.72 -26.02
CA GLU A 287 -4.98 11.45 -24.81
C GLU A 287 -5.31 10.54 -23.60
N MET A 288 -5.91 9.37 -23.82
CA MET A 288 -6.17 8.45 -22.70
C MET A 288 -4.88 7.81 -22.18
N HIS A 289 -3.89 7.56 -23.05
CA HIS A 289 -2.57 7.11 -22.58
C HIS A 289 -1.89 8.24 -21.78
N LYS A 290 -2.06 9.50 -22.21
CA LYS A 290 -1.60 10.66 -21.44
C LYS A 290 -2.18 10.70 -20.02
N TRP A 291 -3.45 10.35 -19.82
CA TRP A 291 -4.03 10.28 -18.47
C TRP A 291 -3.28 9.32 -17.54
N TRP A 292 -2.86 8.17 -18.07
CA TRP A 292 -2.06 7.20 -17.29
C TRP A 292 -0.65 7.74 -17.04
N VAL A 293 -0.02 8.31 -18.07
CA VAL A 293 1.32 8.91 -17.97
C VAL A 293 1.36 9.99 -16.90
N ASP A 294 0.38 10.91 -16.91
CA ASP A 294 0.29 11.99 -15.93
C ASP A 294 0.06 11.43 -14.51
N ALA A 295 -0.73 10.37 -14.36
CA ALA A 295 -0.92 9.69 -13.08
C ALA A 295 0.36 8.98 -12.59
N ASN A 296 1.07 8.29 -13.48
CA ASN A 296 2.35 7.64 -13.16
C ASN A 296 3.44 8.68 -12.83
N ALA A 297 3.50 9.80 -13.56
CA ALA A 297 4.40 10.90 -13.25
C ALA A 297 4.10 11.50 -11.88
N ALA A 298 2.81 11.69 -11.54
CA ALA A 298 2.40 12.14 -10.21
C ALA A 298 2.79 11.14 -9.11
N ARG A 299 2.65 9.83 -9.37
CA ARG A 299 3.13 8.77 -8.46
C ARG A 299 4.63 8.85 -8.25
N ILE A 300 5.42 8.88 -9.33
CA ILE A 300 6.89 9.00 -9.25
C ILE A 300 7.28 10.26 -8.48
N ASN A 301 6.57 11.37 -8.72
CA ASN A 301 6.80 12.62 -7.99
C ASN A 301 6.49 12.48 -6.49
N ASP A 302 5.45 11.74 -6.08
CA ASP A 302 5.15 11.44 -4.66
C ASP A 302 6.13 10.44 -4.02
N GLU A 303 6.86 9.69 -4.83
CA GLU A 303 7.86 8.69 -4.43
C GLU A 303 9.31 9.18 -4.64
N LYS A 304 9.52 10.45 -4.97
CA LYS A 304 10.87 10.99 -5.13
C LYS A 304 11.67 10.74 -3.86
N PRO A 305 12.94 10.30 -3.95
CA PRO A 305 13.77 10.13 -2.77
C PRO A 305 13.77 11.41 -1.94
N ALA A 306 13.70 11.25 -0.62
CA ALA A 306 13.91 12.37 0.28
C ALA A 306 15.30 13.01 0.05
N SER A 307 15.51 14.21 0.56
CA SER A 307 16.77 14.95 0.37
C SER A 307 18.01 14.15 0.81
N ASN A 308 19.19 14.58 0.35
CA ASN A 308 20.48 13.98 0.71
C ASN A 308 20.56 12.47 0.39
N GLY A 309 20.11 12.09 -0.81
CA GLY A 309 20.19 10.71 -1.30
C GLY A 309 19.19 9.75 -0.65
N GLY A 310 18.02 10.25 -0.23
CA GLY A 310 16.99 9.47 0.46
C GLY A 310 17.04 9.56 1.98
N ASN A 311 18.06 10.20 2.57
CA ASN A 311 18.21 10.31 4.03
C ASN A 311 17.19 11.26 4.69
N GLY A 312 16.63 12.20 3.93
CA GLY A 312 15.60 13.13 4.40
C GLY A 312 16.10 14.23 5.33
N THR A 313 17.40 14.55 5.32
CA THR A 313 18.01 15.49 6.27
C THR A 313 17.47 16.91 6.15
N ASP A 314 17.29 17.42 4.93
CA ASP A 314 16.73 18.76 4.71
C ASP A 314 15.21 18.78 4.91
N ASP A 315 14.53 17.66 4.64
CA ASP A 315 13.09 17.49 4.91
C ASP A 315 12.82 17.56 6.42
N ALA A 316 13.59 16.82 7.23
CA ALA A 316 13.53 16.85 8.69
C ALA A 316 13.89 18.23 9.26
N LEU A 317 14.83 18.93 8.63
CA LEU A 317 15.16 20.31 9.01
C LEU A 317 13.99 21.27 8.71
N GLY A 318 13.26 21.04 7.62
CA GLY A 318 12.02 21.75 7.33
C GLY A 318 10.99 21.58 8.44
N VAL A 319 10.70 20.33 8.83
CA VAL A 319 9.72 20.05 9.89
C VAL A 319 10.13 20.66 11.22
N THR A 320 11.38 20.47 11.65
CA THR A 320 11.85 21.00 12.94
C THR A 320 11.79 22.53 12.98
N ARG A 321 12.13 23.22 11.88
CA ARG A 321 11.98 24.68 11.79
C ARG A 321 10.52 25.14 11.89
N VAL A 322 9.59 24.44 11.26
CA VAL A 322 8.15 24.76 11.35
C VAL A 322 7.67 24.68 12.81
N LEU A 323 8.07 23.63 13.53
CA LEU A 323 7.74 23.47 14.94
C LEU A 323 8.39 24.58 15.80
N GLU A 324 9.69 24.79 15.66
CA GLU A 324 10.45 25.77 16.46
C GLU A 324 9.94 27.21 16.26
N THR A 325 9.69 27.61 15.00
CA THR A 325 9.16 28.95 14.68
C THR A 325 7.73 29.16 15.19
N SER A 326 6.99 28.08 15.44
CA SER A 326 5.65 28.09 16.03
C SER A 326 5.65 27.97 17.56
N GLY A 327 6.84 28.06 18.17
CA GLY A 327 7.04 27.98 19.62
C GLY A 327 6.86 26.57 20.19
N ILE A 328 7.10 25.54 19.37
CA ILE A 328 7.13 24.13 19.80
C ILE A 328 8.58 23.68 19.74
N SER A 329 9.23 23.52 20.89
CA SER A 329 10.56 22.93 20.95
C SER A 329 10.52 21.50 20.43
N CYS A 330 11.57 21.08 19.74
CA CYS A 330 11.68 19.72 19.25
C CYS A 330 13.14 19.29 19.11
N CYS A 331 13.39 17.99 19.23
CA CYS A 331 14.68 17.38 18.91
C CYS A 331 14.48 16.01 18.25
N LEU A 332 15.49 15.56 17.53
CA LEU A 332 15.49 14.28 16.84
C LEU A 332 16.04 13.20 17.76
N VAL A 333 15.27 12.14 17.97
CA VAL A 333 15.54 11.09 18.96
C VAL A 333 15.64 9.71 18.30
N GLY A 334 15.78 8.65 19.11
CA GLY A 334 15.83 7.27 18.64
C GLY A 334 17.00 7.02 17.68
N ILE A 335 16.72 6.37 16.55
CA ILE A 335 17.74 6.02 15.55
C ILE A 335 18.42 7.28 15.01
N SER A 336 17.70 8.40 14.92
CA SER A 336 18.26 9.65 14.42
C SER A 336 19.35 10.20 15.35
N ALA A 337 19.16 10.11 16.67
CA ALA A 337 20.16 10.52 17.65
C ALA A 337 21.35 9.56 17.69
N LEU A 338 21.09 8.24 17.61
CA LEU A 338 22.15 7.23 17.52
C LEU A 338 23.10 7.47 16.34
N VAL A 339 22.54 7.70 15.14
CA VAL A 339 23.34 7.99 13.94
C VAL A 339 24.11 9.31 14.09
N PHE A 340 23.52 10.31 14.73
CA PHE A 340 24.21 11.58 15.00
C PHE A 340 25.42 11.38 15.93
N TYR A 341 25.31 10.47 16.90
CA TYR A 341 26.37 10.08 17.82
C TYR A 341 27.24 8.92 17.34
N GLY A 342 27.27 8.64 16.02
CA GLY A 342 28.24 7.73 15.42
C GLY A 342 27.82 6.26 15.32
N ALA A 343 26.65 5.89 15.83
CA ALA A 343 26.18 4.51 15.74
C ALA A 343 25.80 4.11 14.30
N ALA A 344 26.19 2.91 13.89
CA ALA A 344 25.87 2.36 12.57
C ALA A 344 24.44 1.79 12.51
N ARG A 345 23.44 2.64 12.25
CA ARG A 345 22.03 2.26 12.11
C ARG A 345 21.41 2.72 10.79
N VAL A 346 20.42 1.97 10.32
CA VAL A 346 19.58 2.35 9.17
C VAL A 346 18.32 3.01 9.71
N ARG A 347 18.00 4.21 9.21
CA ARG A 347 16.82 4.97 9.59
C ARG A 347 15.74 4.87 8.51
N GLU A 348 14.56 4.37 8.86
CA GLU A 348 13.42 4.28 7.95
C GLU A 348 12.51 5.52 7.99
N PHE A 349 12.48 6.23 9.12
CA PHE A 349 11.70 7.45 9.33
C PHE A 349 12.35 8.32 10.41
N TRP A 350 11.95 9.59 10.49
CA TRP A 350 12.49 10.53 11.48
C TRP A 350 11.62 10.61 12.73
N GLU A 351 12.22 10.40 13.89
CA GLU A 351 11.58 10.50 15.19
C GLU A 351 11.79 11.92 15.74
N ILE A 352 10.73 12.72 15.75
CA ILE A 352 10.76 14.11 16.20
C ILE A 352 10.08 14.19 17.55
N CYS A 353 10.89 14.27 18.61
CA CYS A 353 10.43 14.48 19.97
C CYS A 353 9.87 15.90 20.12
N VAL A 354 8.70 16.02 20.73
CA VAL A 354 8.05 17.29 21.08
C VAL A 354 7.50 17.20 22.51
N PRO A 355 7.39 18.31 23.26
CA PRO A 355 6.74 18.32 24.57
C PRO A 355 5.37 17.64 24.52
N THR A 356 5.12 16.72 25.44
CA THR A 356 3.97 15.80 25.42
C THR A 356 2.64 16.54 25.29
N GLU A 357 2.49 17.63 26.03
CA GLU A 357 1.32 18.50 26.06
C GLU A 357 1.13 19.30 24.77
N LEU A 358 2.18 19.46 23.96
CA LEU A 358 2.16 20.17 22.69
C LEU A 358 2.01 19.24 21.47
N VAL A 359 2.01 17.91 21.63
CA VAL A 359 1.84 16.96 20.51
C VAL A 359 0.57 17.27 19.72
N GLY A 360 -0.56 17.51 20.38
CA GLY A 360 -1.81 17.86 19.71
C GLY A 360 -1.73 19.17 18.92
N LYS A 361 -1.02 20.17 19.46
CA LYS A 361 -0.78 21.44 18.77
C LYS A 361 0.11 21.24 17.54
N ALA A 362 1.16 20.43 17.65
CA ALA A 362 2.06 20.09 16.53
C ALA A 362 1.33 19.37 15.40
N VAL A 363 0.45 18.42 15.73
CA VAL A 363 -0.38 17.71 14.74
C VAL A 363 -1.28 18.68 13.99
N LEU A 364 -2.01 19.55 14.71
CA LEU A 364 -2.91 20.52 14.09
C LEU A 364 -2.16 21.54 13.23
N LEU A 365 -0.97 21.98 13.68
CA LEU A 365 -0.11 22.89 12.92
C LEU A 365 0.29 22.30 11.57
N LEU A 366 0.81 21.07 11.56
CA LEU A 366 1.26 20.40 10.33
C LEU A 366 0.12 20.07 9.36
N GLN A 367 -1.12 20.03 9.85
CA GLN A 367 -2.32 19.84 9.03
C GLN A 367 -2.96 21.16 8.58
N SER A 368 -2.51 22.30 9.10
CA SER A 368 -3.04 23.62 8.77
C SER A 368 -2.29 24.29 7.63
N ASP A 369 -2.94 25.22 6.92
CA ASP A 369 -2.27 26.02 5.89
C ASP A 369 -1.24 26.97 6.52
N PRO A 370 -0.06 27.17 5.89
CA PRO A 370 0.35 26.62 4.58
C PRO A 370 0.91 25.18 4.65
N TYR A 371 1.23 24.64 5.83
CA TYR A 371 1.98 23.39 5.98
C TYR A 371 1.26 22.14 5.48
N SER A 372 -0.07 22.19 5.37
CA SER A 372 -0.91 21.13 4.79
C SER A 372 -0.54 20.80 3.33
N THR A 373 0.12 21.74 2.62
CA THR A 373 0.64 21.55 1.26
C THR A 373 1.94 20.76 1.20
N ASP A 374 2.67 20.71 2.31
CA ASP A 374 3.99 20.09 2.42
C ASP A 374 3.93 18.76 3.17
N TYR A 375 2.98 18.62 4.10
CA TYR A 375 2.85 17.43 4.95
C TYR A 375 1.43 16.87 4.92
N ARG A 376 1.31 15.55 5.07
CA ARG A 376 0.02 14.87 5.25
C ARG A 376 0.08 13.82 6.34
N PRO A 377 -0.98 13.63 7.13
CA PRO A 377 -1.07 12.52 8.06
C PRO A 377 -1.07 11.19 7.29
N VAL A 378 -0.52 10.17 7.93
CA VAL A 378 -0.49 8.79 7.46
C VAL A 378 -1.16 7.92 8.52
N GLU A 379 -1.93 6.93 8.08
CA GLU A 379 -2.54 5.97 8.99
C GLU A 379 -1.48 5.30 9.90
N PRO A 380 -1.84 4.97 11.16
CA PRO A 380 -1.00 4.17 12.03
C PRO A 380 -0.57 2.86 11.37
N TRP A 381 0.56 2.28 11.80
CA TRP A 381 0.96 0.98 11.27
C TRP A 381 -0.13 -0.07 11.58
N PRO A 382 -0.48 -0.95 10.61
CA PRO A 382 -1.57 -1.91 10.79
C PRO A 382 -1.23 -3.07 11.73
N HIS A 383 0.02 -3.15 12.18
CA HIS A 383 0.55 -4.18 13.06
C HIS A 383 1.21 -3.55 14.28
N ALA A 384 1.11 -4.23 15.43
CA ALA A 384 1.82 -3.84 16.63
C ALA A 384 3.34 -3.96 16.42
N SER A 385 4.09 -3.00 16.98
CA SER A 385 5.55 -3.04 17.05
C SER A 385 6.00 -3.39 18.47
N ARG A 386 7.30 -3.70 18.65
CA ARG A 386 7.94 -3.84 19.96
C ARG A 386 8.18 -2.50 20.67
N SER A 387 7.62 -1.40 20.17
CA SER A 387 7.68 -0.06 20.78
C SER A 387 6.37 0.69 20.57
N LEU A 388 6.17 1.77 21.32
CA LEU A 388 5.01 2.65 21.18
C LEU A 388 4.96 3.47 19.88
N LEU A 389 5.99 3.42 19.04
CA LEU A 389 6.04 4.19 17.78
C LEU A 389 4.82 3.94 16.89
N HIS A 390 4.24 2.74 16.92
CA HIS A 390 3.03 2.43 16.15
C HIS A 390 1.76 3.12 16.60
N THR A 391 1.79 3.74 17.78
CA THR A 391 0.65 4.46 18.37
C THR A 391 0.68 5.95 18.10
N TYR A 392 1.81 6.53 17.69
CA TYR A 392 1.93 7.99 17.54
C TYR A 392 1.52 8.49 16.16
N ASN A 393 1.35 9.82 16.06
CA ASN A 393 0.97 10.49 14.83
C ASN A 393 2.09 10.44 13.81
N ARG A 394 1.80 9.88 12.63
CA ARG A 394 2.73 9.71 11.52
C ARG A 394 2.39 10.67 10.40
N PHE A 395 3.42 11.18 9.75
CA PHE A 395 3.31 12.11 8.64
C PHE A 395 4.20 11.69 7.48
N LYS A 396 3.79 12.09 6.28
CA LYS A 396 4.58 11.98 5.05
C LYS A 396 4.77 13.37 4.45
N GLY A 397 5.98 13.67 3.96
CA GLY A 397 6.24 14.78 3.05
C GLY A 397 5.47 14.58 1.74
N ARG A 398 4.84 15.65 1.23
CA ARG A 398 4.17 15.63 -0.07
C ARG A 398 5.22 15.79 -1.16
N GLY A 399 5.24 14.87 -2.13
CA GLY A 399 6.22 14.93 -3.22
C GLY A 399 7.61 14.38 -2.88
N THR A 400 7.79 13.73 -1.72
CA THR A 400 9.00 12.98 -1.37
C THR A 400 8.66 11.73 -0.56
N ASP A 401 9.54 10.73 -0.59
CA ASP A 401 9.47 9.53 0.24
C ASP A 401 10.04 9.78 1.64
N PHE A 402 9.62 10.90 2.25
CA PHE A 402 10.03 11.33 3.57
C PHE A 402 8.93 11.04 4.57
N TYR A 403 9.23 10.25 5.60
CA TYR A 403 8.32 9.98 6.71
C TYR A 403 8.90 10.45 8.03
N PHE A 404 8.03 10.95 8.89
CA PHE A 404 8.38 11.29 10.25
C PHE A 404 7.22 11.01 11.20
N ILE A 405 7.56 10.90 12.47
CA ILE A 405 6.65 10.60 13.57
C ILE A 405 6.87 11.63 14.67
N LEU A 406 5.77 12.11 15.25
CA LEU A 406 5.82 12.98 16.42
C LEU A 406 5.85 12.12 17.68
N VAL A 407 6.95 12.17 18.41
CA VAL A 407 7.19 11.37 19.61
C VAL A 407 6.91 12.25 20.84
N PRO A 408 6.01 11.85 21.76
CA PRO A 408 5.82 12.56 23.01
C PRO A 408 7.07 12.48 23.88
N ALA A 409 7.55 13.63 24.35
CA ALA A 409 8.76 13.75 25.16
C ALA A 409 8.81 12.83 26.39
N ARG A 410 7.66 12.64 27.07
CA ARG A 410 7.56 11.73 28.22
C ARG A 410 7.86 10.28 27.84
N ASP A 411 7.55 9.89 26.60
CA ASP A 411 7.64 8.49 26.16
C ASP A 411 9.08 8.14 25.71
N VAL A 412 10.02 9.08 25.83
CA VAL A 412 11.45 8.88 25.57
C VAL A 412 12.32 9.53 26.64
N HIS A 413 11.79 9.81 27.84
CA HIS A 413 12.53 10.41 28.97
C HIS A 413 13.36 11.67 28.63
N ILE A 414 12.94 12.47 27.64
CA ILE A 414 13.67 13.68 27.24
C ILE A 414 12.90 14.90 27.68
N PHE A 415 13.54 15.77 28.46
CA PHE A 415 13.02 17.11 28.70
C PHE A 415 13.29 17.99 27.47
N CYS A 416 12.28 18.13 26.61
CA CYS A 416 12.39 18.68 25.26
C CYS A 416 12.47 20.21 25.27
N GLU A 417 13.56 20.76 25.81
CA GLU A 417 13.84 22.20 25.87
C GLU A 417 15.13 22.58 25.11
N PRO A 418 15.21 23.79 24.52
CA PRO A 418 16.38 24.23 23.75
C PRO A 418 17.72 24.16 24.50
N CYS A 419 17.72 24.32 25.83
CA CYS A 419 18.92 24.22 26.66
C CYS A 419 19.52 22.80 26.68
N ASN A 420 18.71 21.78 26.36
CA ASN A 420 19.10 20.38 26.33
C ASN A 420 19.49 19.91 24.92
N PHE A 421 19.56 20.81 23.93
CA PHE A 421 19.84 20.41 22.55
C PHE A 421 21.29 20.69 22.14
N ALA A 422 21.87 19.75 21.41
CA ALA A 422 23.00 19.95 20.52
C ALA A 422 22.46 20.17 19.09
N ARG A 423 23.17 20.94 18.27
CA ARG A 423 22.79 21.11 16.85
C ARG A 423 23.87 20.52 15.94
N SER A 424 23.43 19.81 14.91
CA SER A 424 24.36 19.39 13.84
C SER A 424 24.85 20.59 13.03
N LEU A 425 25.82 20.35 12.14
CA LEU A 425 26.31 21.37 11.21
C LEU A 425 25.21 21.98 10.31
N ARG A 426 24.13 21.24 10.06
CA ARG A 426 22.96 21.73 9.29
C ARG A 426 21.90 22.40 10.16
N GLY A 427 22.10 22.46 11.48
CA GLY A 427 21.20 23.10 12.43
C GLY A 427 20.08 22.20 12.96
N LEU A 428 20.09 20.90 12.63
CA LEU A 428 19.13 19.93 13.16
C LEU A 428 19.31 19.80 14.70
N PRO A 429 18.23 19.89 15.49
CA PRO A 429 18.30 19.74 16.94
C PRO A 429 18.31 18.27 17.34
N TYR A 430 19.28 17.88 18.16
CA TYR A 430 19.39 16.58 18.82
C TYR A 430 19.47 16.80 20.33
N PRO A 431 19.05 15.86 21.19
CA PRO A 431 19.39 15.93 22.60
C PRO A 431 20.92 15.99 22.76
N LYS A 432 21.43 16.71 23.76
CA LYS A 432 22.84 16.63 24.16
C LYS A 432 23.18 15.20 24.58
N LEU A 433 24.46 14.86 24.58
CA LEU A 433 24.92 13.48 24.74
C LEU A 433 24.58 12.92 26.13
N ASP A 434 24.83 13.70 27.17
CA ASP A 434 24.45 13.44 28.55
C ASP A 434 22.94 13.25 28.71
N VAL A 435 22.14 14.14 28.12
CA VAL A 435 20.68 14.07 28.14
C VAL A 435 20.18 12.79 27.45
N PHE A 436 20.76 12.42 26.32
CA PHE A 436 20.35 11.25 25.55
C PHE A 436 20.72 9.95 26.28
N ILE A 437 21.94 9.84 26.79
CA ILE A 437 22.40 8.67 27.56
C ILE A 437 21.58 8.52 28.85
N GLN A 438 21.32 9.63 29.56
CA GLN A 438 20.48 9.59 30.77
C GLN A 438 19.08 9.07 30.45
N SER A 439 18.49 9.49 29.33
CA SER A 439 17.21 8.97 28.85
C SER A 439 17.26 7.45 28.63
N CYS A 440 18.31 6.91 28.00
CA CYS A 440 18.46 5.46 27.82
C CYS A 440 18.54 4.72 29.17
N LEU A 441 19.27 5.28 30.15
CA LEU A 441 19.37 4.72 31.50
C LEU A 441 18.01 4.75 32.23
N ASP A 442 17.28 5.86 32.14
CA ASP A 442 15.97 6.01 32.78
C ASP A 442 14.91 5.07 32.18
N MET A 443 14.93 4.87 30.87
CA MET A 443 14.06 3.90 30.19
C MET A 443 14.46 2.45 30.47
N GLY A 444 15.72 2.20 30.87
CA GLY A 444 16.30 0.86 30.91
C GLY A 444 16.55 0.29 29.52
N ASP A 445 16.77 1.14 28.51
CA ASP A 445 17.02 0.77 27.12
C ASP A 445 18.49 0.42 26.90
N ASP A 446 18.82 -0.84 27.17
CA ASP A 446 20.18 -1.36 27.06
C ASP A 446 20.73 -1.34 25.63
N LEU A 447 19.86 -1.42 24.62
CA LEU A 447 20.27 -1.50 23.23
C LEU A 447 20.73 -0.14 22.74
N GLN A 448 19.92 0.90 22.94
CA GLN A 448 20.33 2.26 22.57
C GLN A 448 21.51 2.72 23.42
N LEU A 449 21.58 2.31 24.69
CA LEU A 449 22.74 2.60 25.54
C LEU A 449 24.03 1.96 25.01
N CYS A 450 23.99 0.71 24.55
CA CYS A 450 25.14 0.10 23.86
C CYS A 450 25.52 0.89 22.62
N ASP A 451 24.57 1.12 21.72
CA ASP A 451 24.85 1.75 20.43
C ASP A 451 25.45 3.15 20.56
N VAL A 452 24.96 3.96 21.51
CA VAL A 452 25.48 5.31 21.71
C VAL A 452 26.87 5.30 22.33
N VAL A 453 27.16 4.39 23.27
CA VAL A 453 28.51 4.23 23.84
C VAL A 453 29.49 3.80 22.76
N ASP A 454 29.13 2.80 21.95
CA ASP A 454 29.94 2.30 20.84
C ASP A 454 30.18 3.38 19.77
N GLY A 455 29.17 4.20 19.47
CA GLY A 455 29.28 5.26 18.47
C GLY A 455 30.16 6.45 18.90
N THR A 456 30.32 6.66 20.21
CA THR A 456 30.98 7.84 20.77
C THR A 456 32.36 7.59 21.36
N ASP A 457 32.77 6.31 21.50
CA ASP A 457 34.04 5.91 22.12
C ASP A 457 34.25 6.53 23.52
N LEU A 458 33.17 6.65 24.32
CA LEU A 458 33.24 7.19 25.67
C LEU A 458 34.02 6.28 26.62
N SER A 459 34.59 6.85 27.68
CA SER A 459 35.17 6.07 28.78
C SER A 459 34.16 5.85 29.90
N GLU A 460 34.39 4.86 30.75
CA GLU A 460 33.56 4.60 31.93
C GLU A 460 33.50 5.84 32.85
N GLU A 461 34.63 6.52 33.06
CA GLU A 461 34.75 7.70 33.93
C GLU A 461 33.91 8.89 33.43
N TRP A 462 33.72 9.01 32.12
CA TRP A 462 32.89 10.08 31.57
C TRP A 462 31.47 10.04 32.12
N GLY A 463 30.90 8.84 32.29
CA GLY A 463 29.55 8.69 32.84
C GLY A 463 29.46 9.11 34.30
N GLU A 464 30.49 8.85 35.09
CA GLU A 464 30.57 9.26 36.51
C GLU A 464 30.58 10.79 36.67
N GLU A 465 31.12 11.51 35.70
CA GLU A 465 31.21 12.97 35.73
C GLU A 465 29.97 13.67 35.16
N ASN A 466 29.23 13.01 34.26
CA ASN A 466 28.20 13.65 33.43
C ASN A 466 26.78 13.09 33.59
N LEU A 467 26.60 11.94 34.24
CA LEU A 467 25.30 11.26 34.35
C LEU A 467 24.85 11.12 35.81
N GLU A 468 23.53 11.01 36.01
CA GLU A 468 22.93 10.64 37.28
C GLU A 468 22.81 9.12 37.36
N LEU A 469 23.81 8.51 38.00
CA LEU A 469 23.95 7.05 38.08
C LEU A 469 23.35 6.44 39.36
N ASP A 470 22.93 7.26 40.33
CA ASP A 470 22.33 6.74 41.56
C ASP A 470 20.89 6.27 41.32
N GLY A 471 20.52 5.19 42.01
CA GLY A 471 19.21 4.56 41.89
C GLY A 471 19.06 3.61 40.69
N CYS A 472 17.80 3.41 40.28
CA CYS A 472 17.41 2.49 39.21
C CYS A 472 16.70 3.25 38.09
N ASN A 473 16.53 2.58 36.94
CA ASN A 473 15.63 3.02 35.87
C ASN A 473 14.21 3.30 36.39
N ASP A 474 13.44 4.08 35.63
CA ASP A 474 12.07 4.45 35.96
C ASP A 474 11.11 3.29 35.64
N VAL A 475 10.86 2.47 36.65
CA VAL A 475 9.98 1.30 36.56
C VAL A 475 8.51 1.72 36.41
N GLU A 476 8.08 2.81 37.07
CA GLU A 476 6.69 3.28 36.97
C GLU A 476 6.38 3.74 35.53
N TRP A 477 7.33 4.45 34.90
CA TRP A 477 7.24 4.79 33.50
C TRP A 477 7.19 3.54 32.60
N ALA A 478 8.07 2.56 32.85
CA ALA A 478 8.12 1.35 32.05
C ALA A 478 6.80 0.55 32.12
N GLU A 479 6.22 0.44 33.31
CA GLU A 479 4.90 -0.17 33.52
C GLU A 479 3.80 0.58 32.75
N ASP A 480 3.78 1.91 32.80
CA ASP A 480 2.79 2.72 32.06
C ASP A 480 2.93 2.56 30.54
N VAL A 481 4.16 2.60 30.02
CA VAL A 481 4.45 2.41 28.59
C VAL A 481 4.02 1.02 28.12
N ASN A 482 4.36 -0.02 28.88
CA ASN A 482 3.96 -1.39 28.57
C ASN A 482 2.44 -1.57 28.61
N ARG A 483 1.77 -0.97 29.60
CA ARG A 483 0.30 -0.96 29.70
C ARG A 483 -0.34 -0.28 28.50
N ARG A 484 0.10 0.94 28.15
CA ARG A 484 -0.42 1.68 26.98
C ARG A 484 -0.18 0.94 25.66
N GLY A 485 0.98 0.29 25.52
CA GLY A 485 1.27 -0.54 24.35
C GLY A 485 0.31 -1.73 24.22
N GLY A 486 -0.10 -2.33 25.34
CA GLY A 486 -1.07 -3.42 25.38
C GLY A 486 -2.50 -3.02 25.02
N GLU A 487 -2.86 -1.74 25.11
CA GLU A 487 -4.21 -1.22 24.87
C GLU A 487 -4.50 -0.88 23.38
N PHE A 488 -3.53 -1.05 22.47
CA PHE A 488 -3.68 -0.69 21.06
C PHE A 488 -4.68 -1.58 20.29
N ALA A 489 -5.54 -0.94 19.48
CA ALA A 489 -6.46 -1.52 18.49
C ALA A 489 -7.22 -2.80 18.93
N ASN A 490 -8.18 -2.66 19.86
CA ASN A 490 -9.08 -3.73 20.30
C ASN A 490 -8.37 -4.94 20.95
N GLY A 491 -7.29 -4.71 21.71
CA GLY A 491 -6.56 -5.77 22.42
C GLY A 491 -5.62 -6.57 21.53
N LYS A 492 -5.16 -6.00 20.40
CA LYS A 492 -4.05 -6.56 19.63
C LYS A 492 -2.74 -6.26 20.37
N PHE A 493 -2.33 -7.22 21.19
CA PHE A 493 -1.17 -7.16 22.07
C PHE A 493 0.07 -6.59 21.36
N ALA A 494 0.65 -5.50 21.91
CA ALA A 494 2.08 -5.29 21.77
C ALA A 494 2.79 -6.40 22.55
N HIS A 495 3.67 -7.16 21.89
CA HIS A 495 4.59 -8.04 22.61
C HIS A 495 5.66 -7.16 23.26
N TRP A 496 5.83 -7.31 24.59
CA TRP A 496 6.93 -6.84 25.43
C TRP A 496 7.90 -5.85 24.75
N SER A 497 7.91 -4.60 25.21
CA SER A 497 8.90 -3.65 24.69
C SER A 497 10.27 -3.96 25.29
N PRO A 498 11.28 -4.39 24.49
CA PRO A 498 12.63 -4.58 24.98
C PRO A 498 13.28 -3.30 25.51
N PHE A 499 12.64 -2.16 25.29
CA PHE A 499 13.13 -0.82 25.56
C PHE A 499 12.51 -0.20 26.83
N ALA A 500 11.57 -0.90 27.49
CA ALA A 500 10.91 -0.44 28.72
C ALA A 500 10.90 -1.59 29.76
N SER A 501 12.00 -1.73 30.50
CA SER A 501 12.17 -2.78 31.51
C SER A 501 11.36 -2.47 32.77
N ASP A 502 10.40 -3.33 33.10
CA ASP A 502 9.62 -3.30 34.34
C ASP A 502 10.38 -3.88 35.55
N ALA A 503 11.57 -4.43 35.33
CA ALA A 503 12.48 -4.81 36.40
C ALA A 503 13.36 -3.62 36.82
N PRO A 504 13.51 -3.33 38.13
CA PRO A 504 14.47 -2.36 38.62
C PRO A 504 15.90 -2.78 38.28
N ARG A 505 16.62 -1.93 37.55
CA ARG A 505 18.02 -2.11 37.15
C ARG A 505 18.81 -0.88 37.58
N SER A 506 19.94 -1.10 38.25
CA SER A 506 20.83 -0.02 38.67
C SER A 506 21.34 0.74 37.45
N ARG A 507 21.20 2.07 37.43
CA ARG A 507 21.73 2.92 36.34
C ARG A 507 23.23 2.78 36.22
N ARG A 508 23.93 2.89 37.35
CA ARG A 508 25.37 2.60 37.47
C ARG A 508 25.72 1.22 36.91
N GLY A 509 24.99 0.17 37.31
CA GLY A 509 25.23 -1.18 36.80
C GLY A 509 25.03 -1.31 35.29
N MET A 510 24.01 -0.65 34.72
CA MET A 510 23.79 -0.61 33.27
C MET A 510 24.93 0.11 32.54
N TRP A 511 25.39 1.25 33.06
CA TRP A 511 26.52 2.00 32.51
C TRP A 511 27.82 1.19 32.52
N GLN A 512 28.22 0.69 33.70
CA GLN A 512 29.46 -0.07 33.87
C GLN A 512 29.49 -1.36 33.03
N SER A 513 28.33 -1.99 32.82
CA SER A 513 28.23 -3.20 32.00
C SER A 513 28.65 -3.00 30.54
N LYS A 514 28.69 -1.75 30.05
CA LYS A 514 29.09 -1.44 28.66
C LYS A 514 30.61 -1.49 28.47
N PHE A 515 31.37 -1.50 29.56
CA PHE A 515 32.85 -1.49 29.54
C PHE A 515 33.45 -2.81 30.02
N ASP A 516 32.63 -3.75 30.52
CA ASP A 516 33.06 -5.11 30.88
C ASP A 516 33.04 -6.05 29.68
N VAL A 517 34.20 -6.65 29.38
CA VAL A 517 34.44 -7.53 28.22
C VAL A 517 33.50 -8.74 28.19
N GLU A 518 33.14 -9.31 29.34
CA GLU A 518 32.23 -10.47 29.42
C GLU A 518 30.75 -10.09 29.28
N GLY A 519 30.35 -8.91 29.77
CA GLY A 519 29.00 -8.35 29.63
C GLY A 519 28.71 -7.83 28.22
N TYR A 520 29.69 -7.16 27.62
CA TYR A 520 29.63 -6.59 26.27
C TYR A 520 29.44 -7.66 25.18
N LEU A 521 30.15 -8.79 25.28
CA LEU A 521 30.01 -9.93 24.35
C LEU A 521 28.64 -10.62 24.42
N ARG A 522 27.99 -10.64 25.59
CA ARG A 522 26.62 -11.19 25.71
C ARG A 522 25.57 -10.31 25.03
N LEU A 523 25.75 -8.99 25.04
CA LEU A 523 24.83 -8.04 24.45
C LEU A 523 24.94 -8.01 22.91
N GLN A 524 26.16 -8.11 22.36
CA GLN A 524 26.37 -8.17 20.90
C GLN A 524 25.68 -9.38 20.22
N LEU A 525 25.51 -10.49 20.95
CA LEU A 525 24.83 -11.71 20.47
C LEU A 525 23.31 -11.52 20.31
N PHE A 526 22.69 -10.57 21.02
CA PHE A 526 21.26 -10.23 20.86
C PHE A 526 20.99 -9.24 19.71
N SER A 527 22.03 -8.52 19.25
CA SER A 527 21.95 -7.51 18.18
C SER A 527 22.32 -8.03 16.79
N SER A 528 22.69 -9.31 16.65
CA SER A 528 22.79 -9.97 15.34
C SER A 528 21.39 -10.35 14.85
N PRO A 529 20.97 -9.93 13.64
CA PRO A 529 19.68 -10.37 13.10
C PRO A 529 19.76 -11.86 12.76
N PRO A 530 18.64 -12.62 12.81
CA PRO A 530 18.54 -13.88 12.10
C PRO A 530 18.60 -13.68 10.58
#